data_AF-A0A6I9R0G0-F1
#
_entry.id   AF-A0A6I9R0G0-F1
#
_cell.length_a   1.000
_cell.length_b   1.000
_cell.length_c   1.000
_cell.angle_alpha   90.00
_cell.angle_beta   90.00
_cell.angle_gamma   90.00
#
_symmetry.space_group_name_H-M   'P 1'
#
loop_
_entity.id
_entity.type
_entity.pdbx_description
1 polymer ?
#
loop_
_entity_poly.entity_id
_entity_poly.type
_entity_poly.pdbx_seq_one_letter_code
_entity_poly.pdbx_strand_id
1 'polypeptide(L)'
;MNGKGPEDARDPAAPPALEWKFAQVFGERTAGEEVQEVDIISAIEFDKSGDHLATGDRGGRVVLFERTDVRAHGCRRDLERLDYPVSRHPEFRYQTEFQSHEPEFDYLKSLEIEEKINKIRWCQTANSALFLLSTNDKTIKFWKVQEKKVKRISEMNLDPSQAGGNDSSASSSTAGPRACLPNGGCSYNYMCNDFSFPPGGFPSLRLPVVVAGQETSLVAKCRRIYAHAHDYHINSISNNSDGETFISADDLRINLWNLEISNQSFNIVDVKPANMEDLTEVITSAEFHPTHCNTLAYSSSKGSIRLLDLRQSALCDNHSQLFEEHEASSSRSFFTEIIASISDIKFGKDGRHILSRDYMTLKLWDINMDSRPVATFQVHEYLRPKLCDLYENDSIFDKFECCLSGDGLRVATGSYSNLFRVFGCVAGSTEAMTLEASKNPMRRQVQSPARTARSLSSLTRVVRRDQPVAGAESPGIDANGNSYDFTTKLLHLAWHPTENSIACAAANSLYMYYA
;
A
#
# COMPACT_ATOMS: atom_id res chain seq x y z
N MET A 1 37.15 11.22 55.26
CA MET A 1 37.28 10.72 53.89
C MET A 1 36.47 9.45 53.78
N ASN A 2 35.35 9.48 53.05
CA ASN A 2 34.68 8.31 52.49
C ASN A 2 33.74 8.85 51.41
N GLY A 3 34.22 8.84 50.17
CA GLY A 3 33.47 9.28 49.00
C GLY A 3 32.45 8.22 48.61
N LYS A 4 31.19 8.64 48.46
CA LYS A 4 30.16 7.89 47.74
C LYS A 4 30.52 7.90 46.25
N GLY A 5 30.59 6.72 45.64
CA GLY A 5 30.65 6.57 44.18
C GLY A 5 29.32 6.98 43.52
N PRO A 6 29.33 7.23 42.19
CA PRO A 6 28.16 7.70 41.48
C PRO A 6 27.13 6.57 41.36
N GLU A 7 25.85 6.93 41.49
CA GLU A 7 24.71 6.04 41.35
C GLU A 7 24.67 5.44 39.93
N ASP A 8 24.42 4.14 39.87
CA ASP A 8 24.15 3.38 38.65
C ASP A 8 23.06 4.07 37.82
N ALA A 9 23.44 4.52 36.63
CA ALA A 9 22.48 4.85 35.58
C ALA A 9 21.74 3.55 35.22
N ARG A 10 20.49 3.43 35.66
CA ARG A 10 19.63 2.30 35.31
C ARG A 10 19.55 2.21 33.78
N ASP A 11 19.98 1.07 33.22
CA ASP A 11 19.70 0.73 31.84
C ASP A 11 18.18 0.89 31.58
N PRO A 12 17.76 1.42 30.43
CA PRO A 12 16.35 1.51 30.09
C PRO A 12 15.76 0.10 30.11
N ALA A 13 14.76 -0.10 30.99
CA ALA A 13 14.08 -1.38 31.11
C ALA A 13 13.55 -1.82 29.74
N ALA A 14 13.77 -3.08 29.38
CA ALA A 14 13.27 -3.65 28.13
C ALA A 14 11.74 -3.44 28.03
N PRO A 15 11.21 -3.02 26.87
CA PRO A 15 9.79 -2.79 26.71
C PRO A 15 9.01 -4.09 26.98
N PRO A 16 7.81 -4.01 27.57
CA PRO A 16 7.00 -5.19 27.85
C PRO A 16 6.64 -5.93 26.55
N ALA A 17 6.62 -7.25 26.61
CA ALA A 17 6.16 -8.09 25.50
C ALA A 17 4.71 -7.76 25.13
N LEU A 18 4.42 -7.65 23.84
CA LEU A 18 3.06 -7.37 23.35
C LEU A 18 2.27 -8.66 23.23
N GLU A 19 1.02 -8.63 23.69
CA GLU A 19 0.07 -9.73 23.54
C GLU A 19 -0.92 -9.40 22.42
N TRP A 20 -0.62 -9.90 21.22
CA TRP A 20 -1.43 -9.61 20.04
C TRP A 20 -2.79 -10.30 20.06
N LYS A 21 -3.84 -9.51 19.82
CA LYS A 21 -5.24 -9.92 19.77
C LYS A 21 -5.86 -9.51 18.44
N PHE A 22 -6.79 -10.33 17.97
CA PHE A 22 -7.60 -10.01 16.80
C PHE A 22 -8.57 -8.86 17.14
N ALA A 23 -8.67 -7.86 16.27
CA ALA A 23 -9.64 -6.77 16.35
C ALA A 23 -10.75 -6.92 15.30
N GLN A 24 -10.41 -6.81 14.02
CA GLN A 24 -11.38 -6.70 12.92
C GLN A 24 -10.92 -7.46 11.68
N VAL A 25 -11.88 -7.84 10.85
CA VAL A 25 -11.64 -8.37 9.50
C VAL A 25 -12.61 -7.72 8.52
N PHE A 26 -12.10 -7.29 7.37
CA PHE A 26 -12.89 -6.86 6.21
C PHE A 26 -12.66 -7.81 5.04
N GLY A 27 -13.67 -8.02 4.20
CA GLY A 27 -13.58 -8.97 3.08
C GLY A 27 -13.48 -10.42 3.53
N GLU A 28 -14.13 -10.79 4.65
CA GLU A 28 -14.15 -12.18 5.11
C GLU A 28 -14.92 -13.05 4.14
N ARG A 29 -14.31 -14.18 3.75
CA ARG A 29 -14.87 -15.14 2.81
C ARG A 29 -15.93 -16.00 3.45
N THR A 30 -16.96 -16.31 2.68
CA THR A 30 -17.81 -17.46 3.00
C THR A 30 -17.11 -18.77 2.61
N ALA A 31 -17.41 -19.86 3.33
CA ALA A 31 -16.76 -21.15 3.07
C ALA A 31 -17.10 -21.65 1.65
N GLY A 32 -16.07 -21.84 0.81
CA GLY A 32 -16.21 -22.28 -0.58
C GLY A 32 -16.27 -21.15 -1.62
N GLU A 33 -16.11 -19.90 -1.20
CA GLU A 33 -16.01 -18.76 -2.10
C GLU A 33 -14.61 -18.65 -2.70
N GLU A 34 -14.53 -18.70 -4.04
CA GLU A 34 -13.28 -18.49 -4.77
C GLU A 34 -12.89 -17.01 -4.76
N VAL A 35 -11.60 -16.76 -4.58
CA VAL A 35 -11.06 -15.40 -4.57
C VAL A 35 -10.85 -14.96 -6.00
N GLN A 36 -11.51 -13.88 -6.39
CA GLN A 36 -11.21 -13.27 -7.68
C GLN A 36 -9.86 -12.55 -7.58
N GLU A 37 -9.02 -12.72 -8.59
CA GLU A 37 -7.69 -12.10 -8.60
C GLU A 37 -7.74 -10.58 -8.48
N VAL A 38 -8.76 -9.95 -9.10
CA VAL A 38 -9.00 -8.50 -9.05
C VAL A 38 -9.30 -7.99 -7.64
N ASP A 39 -9.82 -8.83 -6.74
CA ASP A 39 -10.14 -8.46 -5.36
C ASP A 39 -8.95 -8.64 -4.39
N ILE A 40 -7.82 -9.17 -4.87
CA ILE A 40 -6.62 -9.35 -4.04
C ILE A 40 -6.04 -7.98 -3.69
N ILE A 41 -5.89 -7.71 -2.39
CA ILE A 41 -5.27 -6.49 -1.87
C ILE A 41 -3.78 -6.51 -2.22
N SER A 42 -3.31 -5.44 -2.86
CA SER A 42 -1.95 -5.27 -3.37
C SER A 42 -1.22 -4.06 -2.78
N ALA A 43 -1.89 -3.21 -1.99
CA ALA A 43 -1.28 -2.12 -1.25
C ALA A 43 -2.08 -1.80 0.01
N ILE A 44 -1.39 -1.48 1.11
CA ILE A 44 -2.00 -1.04 2.37
C ILE A 44 -1.17 0.11 2.94
N GLU A 45 -1.81 1.20 3.37
CA GLU A 45 -1.10 2.32 3.98
C GLU A 45 -1.99 3.09 4.96
N PHE A 46 -1.51 3.30 6.19
CA PHE A 46 -2.10 4.25 7.14
C PHE A 46 -1.71 5.68 6.79
N ASP A 47 -2.60 6.63 7.06
CA ASP A 47 -2.23 8.04 7.02
C ASP A 47 -1.31 8.39 8.19
N LYS A 48 -0.71 9.59 8.17
CA LYS A 48 0.24 10.01 9.22
C LYS A 48 -0.40 10.11 10.62
N SER A 49 -1.71 10.35 10.70
CA SER A 49 -2.43 10.40 11.99
C SER A 49 -2.77 9.01 12.52
N GLY A 50 -3.05 8.06 11.62
CA GLY A 50 -3.59 6.75 11.94
C GLY A 50 -5.13 6.72 11.94
N ASP A 51 -5.79 7.85 11.69
CA ASP A 51 -7.24 7.94 11.65
C ASP A 51 -7.84 7.38 10.34
N HIS A 52 -7.01 7.25 9.30
CA HIS A 52 -7.41 6.70 8.01
C HIS A 52 -6.49 5.57 7.55
N LEU A 53 -7.09 4.56 6.93
CA LEU A 53 -6.40 3.45 6.29
C LEU A 53 -6.87 3.34 4.84
N ALA A 54 -5.94 3.18 3.92
CA ALA A 54 -6.24 2.91 2.51
C ALA A 54 -5.77 1.52 2.12
N THR A 55 -6.56 0.83 1.31
CA THR A 55 -6.15 -0.38 0.60
C THR A 55 -6.34 -0.21 -0.90
N GLY A 56 -5.42 -0.77 -1.67
CA GLY A 56 -5.54 -0.91 -3.12
C GLY A 56 -5.57 -2.38 -3.51
N ASP A 57 -6.26 -2.72 -4.59
CA ASP A 57 -6.32 -4.09 -5.11
C ASP A 57 -5.79 -4.24 -6.53
N ARG A 58 -5.72 -5.49 -6.99
CA ARG A 58 -5.30 -5.83 -8.35
C ARG A 58 -6.27 -5.36 -9.43
N GLY A 59 -7.55 -5.16 -9.09
CA GLY A 59 -8.57 -4.60 -9.96
C GLY A 59 -8.58 -3.07 -10.01
N GLY A 60 -7.55 -2.40 -9.49
CA GLY A 60 -7.39 -0.95 -9.61
C GLY A 60 -8.29 -0.10 -8.74
N ARG A 61 -9.00 -0.68 -7.76
CA ARG A 61 -9.85 0.04 -6.81
C ARG A 61 -9.04 0.48 -5.61
N VAL A 62 -9.44 1.61 -5.03
CA VAL A 62 -8.93 2.10 -3.75
C VAL A 62 -10.09 2.19 -2.77
N VAL A 63 -9.93 1.54 -1.62
CA VAL A 63 -10.90 1.51 -0.52
C VAL A 63 -10.33 2.25 0.68
N LEU A 64 -11.11 3.17 1.24
CA LEU A 64 -10.74 3.96 2.40
C LEU A 64 -11.55 3.52 3.62
N PHE A 65 -10.87 3.48 4.75
CA PHE A 65 -11.43 3.21 6.07
C PHE A 65 -11.16 4.39 7.00
N GLU A 66 -12.11 4.69 7.87
CA GLU A 66 -12.02 5.75 8.87
C GLU A 66 -12.15 5.16 10.27
N ARG A 67 -11.34 5.66 11.19
CA ARG A 67 -11.38 5.31 12.61
C ARG A 67 -12.71 5.74 13.26
N THR A 68 -13.28 4.92 14.13
CA THR A 68 -14.62 5.12 14.71
C THR A 68 -14.63 5.78 16.08
N ASP A 69 -13.58 5.61 16.87
CA ASP A 69 -13.49 6.08 18.26
C ASP A 69 -13.33 7.60 18.39
N VAL A 70 -12.72 8.28 17.42
CA VAL A 70 -12.53 9.74 17.41
C VAL A 70 -13.87 10.49 17.47
N ARG A 71 -14.93 9.95 16.85
CA ARG A 71 -16.27 10.55 16.88
C ARG A 71 -17.01 10.32 18.22
N ALA A 72 -16.60 9.33 19.01
CA ALA A 72 -17.23 9.01 20.30
C ALA A 72 -16.78 9.96 21.44
N HIS A 73 -15.70 10.73 21.25
CA HIS A 73 -15.21 11.69 22.25
C HIS A 73 -16.03 13.00 22.35
N GLY A 74 -17.14 13.13 21.62
CA GLY A 74 -18.02 14.31 21.64
C GLY A 74 -19.12 14.32 22.71
N CYS A 75 -19.42 13.22 23.40
CA CYS A 75 -20.51 13.19 24.38
C CYS A 75 -19.98 13.10 25.82
N ARG A 76 -19.86 14.27 26.47
CA ARG A 76 -19.50 14.42 27.90
C ARG A 76 -20.40 13.58 28.85
N ARG A 77 -21.59 13.15 28.38
CA ARG A 77 -22.52 12.28 29.13
C ARG A 77 -22.14 10.80 29.16
N ASP A 78 -21.32 10.31 28.24
CA ASP A 78 -20.90 8.90 28.21
C ASP A 78 -19.60 8.65 28.99
N LEU A 79 -18.81 9.71 29.23
CA LEU A 79 -17.62 9.68 30.10
C LEU A 79 -17.96 9.51 31.59
N GLU A 80 -19.18 9.87 32.01
CA GLU A 80 -19.60 9.80 33.43
C GLU A 80 -20.19 8.43 33.82
N ARG A 81 -20.18 7.43 32.93
CA ARG A 81 -20.81 6.11 33.15
C ARG A 81 -19.86 4.90 33.19
N LEU A 82 -18.54 5.10 33.10
CA LEU A 82 -17.58 3.99 33.03
C LEU A 82 -16.50 4.14 34.11
N ASP A 83 -16.70 3.44 35.24
CA ASP A 83 -15.70 3.23 36.31
C ASP A 83 -14.61 2.21 35.93
N TYR A 84 -14.42 1.91 34.65
CA TYR A 84 -13.37 1.01 34.15
C TYR A 84 -12.55 1.72 33.06
N PRO A 85 -11.20 1.63 33.08
CA PRO A 85 -10.39 2.11 31.97
C PRO A 85 -10.75 1.28 30.74
N VAL A 86 -11.44 1.91 29.78
CA VAL A 86 -11.77 1.25 28.53
C VAL A 86 -10.49 1.20 27.69
N SER A 87 -9.83 0.05 27.69
CA SER A 87 -8.79 -0.30 26.70
C SER A 87 -9.43 -0.38 25.32
N ARG A 88 -9.70 0.77 24.69
CA ARG A 88 -10.21 0.83 23.32
C ARG A 88 -9.02 0.78 22.37
N HIS A 89 -8.86 -0.37 21.72
CA HIS A 89 -8.03 -0.49 20.54
C HIS A 89 -8.69 0.27 19.37
N PRO A 90 -7.93 0.71 18.36
CA PRO A 90 -8.50 1.44 17.25
C PRO A 90 -9.42 0.51 16.46
N GLU A 91 -10.63 1.00 16.16
CA GLU A 91 -11.59 0.33 15.29
C GLU A 91 -11.82 1.18 14.06
N PHE A 92 -11.88 0.53 12.91
CA PHE A 92 -12.10 1.14 11.61
C PHE A 92 -13.48 0.77 11.08
N ARG A 93 -14.02 1.63 10.24
CA ARG A 93 -15.20 1.35 9.41
C ARG A 93 -14.90 1.70 7.97
N TYR A 94 -15.56 1.00 7.06
CA TYR A 94 -15.60 1.39 5.66
C TYR A 94 -16.05 2.85 5.53
N GLN A 95 -15.30 3.63 4.74
CA GLN A 95 -15.58 5.04 4.50
C GLN A 95 -16.08 5.27 3.07
N THR A 96 -15.32 4.84 2.06
CA THR A 96 -15.68 4.99 0.64
C THR A 96 -14.75 4.14 -0.24
N GLU A 97 -15.17 3.85 -1.46
CA GLU A 97 -14.35 3.22 -2.50
C GLU A 97 -14.47 3.97 -3.82
N PHE A 98 -13.45 3.85 -4.67
CA PHE A 98 -13.46 4.38 -6.02
C PHE A 98 -12.50 3.61 -6.94
N GLN A 99 -12.82 3.57 -8.23
CA GLN A 99 -11.94 3.05 -9.26
C GLN A 99 -10.80 4.04 -9.49
N SER A 100 -9.56 3.62 -9.21
CA SER A 100 -8.38 4.47 -9.39
C SER A 100 -7.77 4.29 -10.78
N HIS A 101 -7.50 3.06 -11.18
CA HIS A 101 -6.92 2.74 -12.49
C HIS A 101 -7.85 1.78 -13.24
N GLU A 102 -7.82 1.83 -14.56
CA GLU A 102 -8.52 0.89 -15.43
C GLU A 102 -7.47 0.25 -16.33
N PRO A 103 -7.72 -0.96 -16.86
CA PRO A 103 -6.77 -1.60 -17.75
C PRO A 103 -6.55 -0.72 -18.98
N GLU A 104 -5.29 -0.44 -19.29
CA GLU A 104 -4.88 0.38 -20.43
C GLU A 104 -4.02 -0.47 -21.39
N PHE A 105 -3.97 -0.10 -22.67
CA PHE A 105 -3.13 -0.79 -23.65
C PHE A 105 -2.31 0.22 -24.46
N ASP A 106 -0.99 0.09 -24.42
CA ASP A 106 -0.08 0.85 -25.27
C ASP A 106 0.05 0.15 -26.62
N TYR A 107 -0.69 0.64 -27.62
CA TYR A 107 -0.66 0.10 -28.98
C TYR A 107 0.68 0.25 -29.69
N LEU A 108 1.50 1.23 -29.31
CA LEU A 108 2.80 1.46 -29.94
C LEU A 108 3.84 0.48 -29.41
N LYS A 109 3.80 0.21 -28.11
CA LYS A 109 4.68 -0.76 -27.45
C LYS A 109 4.10 -2.19 -27.44
N SER A 110 2.86 -2.37 -27.86
CA SER A 110 2.09 -3.63 -27.72
C SER A 110 2.12 -4.15 -26.28
N LEU A 111 1.93 -3.25 -25.32
CA LEU A 111 2.07 -3.54 -23.89
C LEU A 111 0.73 -3.30 -23.18
N GLU A 112 0.24 -4.33 -22.50
CA GLU A 112 -0.87 -4.19 -21.56
C GLU A 112 -0.39 -3.54 -20.27
N ILE A 113 -1.15 -2.57 -19.78
CA ILE A 113 -0.90 -1.84 -18.55
C ILE A 113 -2.00 -2.27 -17.57
N GLU A 114 -1.60 -3.09 -16.59
CA GLU A 114 -2.50 -3.56 -15.54
C GLU A 114 -3.07 -2.40 -14.72
N GLU A 115 -4.32 -2.53 -14.29
CA GLU A 115 -4.94 -1.59 -13.36
C GLU A 115 -4.47 -1.75 -11.91
N LYS A 116 -3.75 -2.83 -11.60
CA LYS A 116 -3.27 -3.16 -10.26
C LYS A 116 -2.63 -1.96 -9.55
N ILE A 117 -3.08 -1.72 -8.31
CA ILE A 117 -2.48 -0.69 -7.46
C ILE A 117 -1.18 -1.21 -6.85
N ASN A 118 -0.05 -0.62 -7.23
CA ASN A 118 1.26 -1.00 -6.72
C ASN A 118 1.56 -0.35 -5.36
N LYS A 119 1.27 0.95 -5.20
CA LYS A 119 1.52 1.70 -3.96
C LYS A 119 0.48 2.80 -3.76
N ILE A 120 0.23 3.12 -2.48
CA ILE A 120 -0.58 4.25 -2.03
C ILE A 120 0.24 5.09 -1.06
N ARG A 121 0.18 6.42 -1.18
CA ARG A 121 0.82 7.36 -0.24
C ARG A 121 -0.12 8.48 0.11
N TRP A 122 -0.37 8.66 1.40
CA TRP A 122 -1.17 9.76 1.92
C TRP A 122 -0.41 11.08 1.83
N CYS A 123 -1.06 12.10 1.28
CA CYS A 123 -0.57 13.47 1.25
C CYS A 123 -1.15 14.27 2.42
N GLN A 124 -0.60 15.46 2.66
CA GLN A 124 -1.08 16.33 3.73
C GLN A 124 -2.57 16.67 3.55
N THR A 125 -3.35 16.47 4.61
CA THR A 125 -4.77 16.82 4.62
C THR A 125 -4.93 18.33 4.66
N ALA A 126 -5.89 18.84 3.89
CA ALA A 126 -6.18 20.28 3.82
C ALA A 126 -7.67 20.52 3.57
N ASN A 127 -8.24 21.54 4.19
CA ASN A 127 -9.64 21.96 3.99
C ASN A 127 -10.66 20.82 4.21
N SER A 128 -10.44 19.97 5.22
CA SER A 128 -11.28 18.79 5.52
C SER A 128 -11.40 17.81 4.34
N ALA A 129 -10.41 17.81 3.44
CA ALA A 129 -10.29 16.86 2.35
C ALA A 129 -9.06 15.99 2.56
N LEU A 130 -9.23 14.73 2.22
CA LEU A 130 -8.17 13.74 2.17
C LEU A 130 -7.50 13.79 0.80
N PHE A 131 -6.18 13.63 0.80
CA PHE A 131 -5.37 13.61 -0.40
C PHE A 131 -4.47 12.38 -0.38
N LEU A 132 -4.41 11.66 -1.49
CA LEU A 132 -3.52 10.50 -1.64
C LEU A 132 -3.05 10.36 -3.08
N LEU A 133 -1.85 9.81 -3.23
CA LEU A 133 -1.32 9.32 -4.48
C LEU A 133 -1.57 7.81 -4.57
N SER A 134 -1.99 7.35 -5.73
CA SER A 134 -2.00 5.94 -6.10
C SER A 134 -1.23 5.74 -7.40
N THR A 135 -0.59 4.60 -7.57
CA THR A 135 0.17 4.28 -8.80
C THR A 135 -0.12 2.86 -9.25
N ASN A 136 -0.17 2.66 -10.57
CA ASN A 136 0.06 1.37 -11.21
C ASN A 136 1.47 1.35 -11.82
N ASP A 137 1.71 0.49 -12.80
CA ASP A 137 3.02 0.32 -13.43
C ASP A 137 3.52 1.52 -14.23
N LYS A 138 2.62 2.40 -14.71
CA LYS A 138 2.98 3.47 -15.67
C LYS A 138 2.47 4.84 -15.30
N THR A 139 1.44 4.93 -14.46
CA THR A 139 0.75 6.17 -14.16
C THR A 139 0.56 6.34 -12.66
N ILE A 140 0.65 7.59 -12.22
CA ILE A 140 0.40 8.00 -10.84
C ILE A 140 -0.78 8.97 -10.86
N LYS A 141 -1.75 8.80 -9.96
CA LYS A 141 -2.93 9.66 -9.87
C LYS A 141 -3.00 10.32 -8.50
N PHE A 142 -3.25 11.62 -8.49
CA PHE A 142 -3.48 12.41 -7.27
C PHE A 142 -4.96 12.59 -7.02
N TRP A 143 -5.43 12.02 -5.93
CA TRP A 143 -6.84 12.00 -5.56
C TRP A 143 -7.15 13.01 -4.47
N LYS A 144 -8.33 13.61 -4.57
CA LYS A 144 -8.95 14.36 -3.49
C LYS A 144 -10.26 13.69 -3.12
N VAL A 145 -10.39 13.28 -1.86
CA VAL A 145 -11.62 12.74 -1.31
C VAL A 145 -12.18 13.74 -0.31
N GLN A 146 -13.40 14.21 -0.55
CA GLN A 146 -14.03 15.22 0.29
C GLN A 146 -15.51 14.94 0.45
N GLU A 147 -16.03 15.27 1.63
CA GLU A 147 -17.46 15.25 1.90
C GLU A 147 -18.14 16.43 1.17
N LYS A 148 -19.11 16.11 0.32
CA LYS A 148 -19.90 17.06 -0.44
C LYS A 148 -21.33 16.98 0.03
N LYS A 149 -21.87 18.09 0.54
CA LYS A 149 -23.31 18.23 0.81
C LYS A 149 -24.06 18.15 -0.52
N VAL A 150 -25.06 17.29 -0.58
CA VAL A 150 -25.93 17.18 -1.76
C VAL A 150 -26.67 18.51 -1.90
N LYS A 151 -26.38 19.24 -2.98
CA LYS A 151 -26.98 20.53 -3.28
C LYS A 151 -28.22 20.28 -4.13
N ARG A 152 -29.40 20.65 -3.63
CA ARG A 152 -30.62 20.70 -4.44
C ARG A 152 -30.87 22.13 -4.88
N ILE A 153 -31.31 22.28 -6.11
CA ILE A 153 -31.76 23.58 -6.61
C ILE A 153 -33.22 23.70 -6.22
N SER A 154 -33.53 24.70 -5.41
CA SER A 154 -34.90 25.15 -5.18
C SER A 154 -35.14 26.43 -5.97
N GLU A 155 -36.40 26.67 -6.34
CA GLU A 155 -36.82 27.88 -7.06
C GLU A 155 -36.23 27.98 -8.48
N MET A 156 -36.84 27.24 -9.41
CA MET A 156 -36.57 27.38 -10.85
C MET A 156 -37.80 27.98 -11.53
N ASN A 157 -37.60 28.79 -12.56
CA ASN A 157 -38.70 29.33 -13.37
C ASN A 157 -39.34 28.29 -14.30
N LEU A 158 -38.79 27.07 -14.32
CA LEU A 158 -39.28 25.94 -15.11
C LEU A 158 -39.86 24.90 -14.15
N ASP A 159 -41.13 24.53 -14.36
CA ASP A 159 -41.76 23.45 -13.62
C ASP A 159 -41.17 22.10 -14.07
N PRO A 160 -40.70 21.24 -13.13
CA PRO A 160 -40.18 19.91 -13.46
C PRO A 160 -41.19 18.99 -14.17
N SER A 161 -42.49 19.29 -14.05
CA SER A 161 -43.59 18.49 -14.61
C SER A 161 -43.75 18.62 -16.13
N GLN A 162 -43.10 19.58 -16.80
CA GLN A 162 -43.14 19.69 -18.27
C GLN A 162 -42.01 18.93 -18.99
N ALA A 163 -41.04 18.36 -18.27
CA ALA A 163 -39.95 17.60 -18.87
C ALA A 163 -40.21 16.08 -19.00
N GLY A 164 -41.29 15.57 -18.40
CA GLY A 164 -41.58 14.14 -18.27
C GLY A 164 -42.64 13.56 -19.21
N GLY A 165 -42.93 14.22 -20.34
CA GLY A 165 -43.99 13.78 -21.26
C GLY A 165 -43.59 13.92 -22.72
N ASN A 166 -42.82 12.95 -23.23
CA ASN A 166 -43.00 12.35 -24.57
C ASN A 166 -41.81 11.42 -24.87
N ASP A 167 -41.91 10.18 -24.41
CA ASP A 167 -41.22 9.08 -25.08
C ASP A 167 -41.98 8.70 -26.34
N SER A 168 -41.23 8.55 -27.43
CA SER A 168 -41.48 7.84 -28.70
C SER A 168 -41.54 8.68 -29.99
N SER A 169 -40.35 8.97 -30.54
CA SER A 169 -40.03 8.66 -31.95
C SER A 169 -38.56 8.97 -32.25
N ALA A 170 -37.81 7.91 -32.53
CA ALA A 170 -36.50 8.02 -33.13
C ALA A 170 -36.61 8.68 -34.51
N SER A 171 -35.92 9.80 -34.71
CA SER A 171 -35.41 10.16 -36.03
C SER A 171 -34.13 10.98 -35.89
N SER A 172 -33.09 10.43 -36.52
CA SER A 172 -31.78 11.03 -36.72
C SER A 172 -31.89 12.36 -37.46
N SER A 173 -31.32 13.43 -36.89
CA SER A 173 -30.68 14.46 -37.72
C SER A 173 -29.61 15.21 -36.92
N THR A 174 -28.38 15.09 -37.43
CA THR A 174 -27.21 15.87 -37.06
C THR A 174 -27.45 17.37 -37.26
N ALA A 175 -27.39 18.16 -36.19
CA ALA A 175 -27.21 19.60 -36.26
C ALA A 175 -26.11 20.00 -35.26
N GLY A 176 -25.02 20.57 -35.79
CA GLY A 176 -23.79 20.88 -35.06
C GLY A 176 -23.93 21.93 -33.94
N PRO A 177 -22.86 22.14 -33.15
CA PRO A 177 -22.90 22.98 -31.96
C PRO A 177 -23.01 24.45 -32.37
N ARG A 178 -24.14 25.11 -32.07
CA ARG A 178 -24.27 26.56 -32.25
C ARG A 178 -23.51 27.28 -31.13
N ALA A 179 -22.61 28.17 -31.53
CA ALA A 179 -21.78 28.98 -30.64
C ALA A 179 -22.63 29.89 -29.74
N CYS A 180 -22.40 29.80 -28.44
CA CYS A 180 -22.94 30.73 -27.44
C CYS A 180 -22.07 32.01 -27.41
N LEU A 181 -22.67 33.17 -27.63
CA LEU A 181 -22.01 34.45 -27.42
C LEU A 181 -21.90 34.79 -25.92
N PRO A 182 -20.90 35.57 -25.46
CA PRO A 182 -20.56 35.74 -24.04
C PRO A 182 -21.63 36.48 -23.20
N ASN A 183 -22.69 36.99 -23.83
CA ASN A 183 -23.79 37.71 -23.17
C ASN A 183 -25.17 37.12 -23.48
N GLY A 184 -25.26 35.85 -23.88
CA GLY A 184 -26.55 35.15 -23.95
C GLY A 184 -27.53 35.62 -25.03
N GLY A 185 -27.07 36.36 -26.04
CA GLY A 185 -27.91 36.75 -27.19
C GLY A 185 -27.89 35.70 -28.30
N CYS A 186 -29.04 35.08 -28.58
CA CYS A 186 -29.28 34.34 -29.83
C CYS A 186 -29.87 35.30 -30.88
N SER A 187 -29.27 35.37 -32.07
CA SER A 187 -29.79 36.18 -33.18
C SER A 187 -31.03 35.51 -33.78
N TYR A 188 -32.22 36.02 -33.47
CA TYR A 188 -33.46 35.63 -34.13
C TYR A 188 -33.86 36.68 -35.17
N ASN A 189 -33.99 36.25 -36.43
CA ASN A 189 -34.81 36.96 -37.40
C ASN A 189 -36.29 36.79 -37.01
N TYR A 190 -36.99 37.91 -36.94
CA TYR A 190 -38.39 38.04 -36.55
C TYR A 190 -39.31 37.10 -37.34
N MET A 191 -40.06 36.26 -36.62
CA MET A 191 -41.50 35.99 -36.76
C MET A 191 -41.85 34.69 -36.00
N CYS A 192 -41.96 34.77 -34.68
CA CYS A 192 -42.80 33.87 -33.89
C CYS A 192 -43.08 34.57 -32.54
N ASN A 193 -44.35 34.83 -32.27
CA ASN A 193 -44.82 35.73 -31.24
C ASN A 193 -45.30 34.96 -29.99
N ASP A 194 -44.54 33.97 -29.53
CA ASP A 194 -44.87 33.20 -28.33
C ASP A 194 -43.60 32.84 -27.54
N PHE A 195 -42.90 33.84 -27.02
CA PHE A 195 -42.19 33.67 -25.75
C PHE A 195 -43.21 33.99 -24.66
N SER A 196 -43.97 32.98 -24.24
CA SER A 196 -44.84 33.09 -23.08
C SER A 196 -43.97 33.28 -21.84
N PHE A 197 -43.82 34.51 -21.39
CA PHE A 197 -43.28 34.80 -20.08
C PHE A 197 -44.15 34.10 -19.02
N PRO A 198 -43.56 33.51 -17.97
CA PRO A 198 -44.35 32.95 -16.88
C PRO A 198 -45.33 34.02 -16.36
N PRO A 199 -46.57 33.64 -15.98
CA PRO A 199 -47.60 34.61 -15.60
C PRO A 199 -47.07 35.54 -14.50
N GLY A 200 -46.83 36.81 -14.82
CA GLY A 200 -46.23 37.79 -13.88
C GLY A 200 -45.13 38.70 -14.45
N GLY A 201 -44.60 38.45 -15.66
CA GLY A 201 -43.59 39.33 -16.31
C GLY A 201 -42.21 39.33 -15.61
N PHE A 202 -41.35 40.32 -15.85
CA PHE A 202 -40.02 40.42 -15.23
C PHE A 202 -39.96 40.17 -13.69
N PRO A 203 -40.94 40.58 -12.86
CA PRO A 203 -40.90 40.29 -11.42
C PRO A 203 -41.21 38.83 -11.03
N SER A 204 -41.58 37.94 -11.97
CA SER A 204 -41.75 36.50 -11.69
C SER A 204 -40.47 35.67 -11.88
N LEU A 205 -39.39 36.28 -12.36
CA LEU A 205 -38.09 35.62 -12.52
C LEU A 205 -37.43 35.38 -11.16
N ARG A 206 -37.29 34.11 -10.80
CA ARG A 206 -36.50 33.66 -9.64
C ARG A 206 -35.09 33.26 -10.06
N LEU A 207 -34.13 33.56 -9.21
CA LEU A 207 -32.77 33.02 -9.32
C LEU A 207 -32.72 31.65 -8.64
N PRO A 208 -32.08 30.64 -9.25
CA PRO A 208 -31.89 29.34 -8.63
C PRO A 208 -31.23 29.47 -7.26
N VAL A 209 -31.92 29.04 -6.21
CA VAL A 209 -31.37 29.01 -4.85
C VAL A 209 -30.84 27.62 -4.57
N VAL A 210 -29.57 27.54 -4.21
CA VAL A 210 -28.95 26.27 -3.82
C VAL A 210 -29.27 26.00 -2.35
N VAL A 211 -30.14 25.03 -2.10
CA VAL A 211 -30.41 24.52 -0.76
C VAL A 211 -29.51 23.31 -0.55
N ALA A 212 -28.62 23.40 0.45
CA ALA A 212 -27.84 22.25 0.88
C ALA A 212 -28.77 21.27 1.61
N GLY A 213 -28.89 20.06 1.08
CA GLY A 213 -29.57 18.96 1.77
C GLY A 213 -28.81 18.54 3.04
N GLN A 214 -29.50 17.84 3.93
CA GLN A 214 -28.90 17.23 5.12
C GLN A 214 -28.01 16.03 4.79
N GLU A 215 -28.20 15.42 3.62
CA GLU A 215 -27.40 14.29 3.13
C GLU A 215 -26.02 14.77 2.65
N THR A 216 -24.98 14.13 3.18
CA THR A 216 -23.60 14.27 2.73
C THR A 216 -23.15 13.00 2.02
N SER A 217 -22.38 13.16 0.94
CA SER A 217 -21.71 12.04 0.27
C SER A 217 -20.22 12.31 0.14
N LEU A 218 -19.41 11.27 0.31
CA LEU A 218 -17.99 11.35 -0.01
C LEU A 218 -17.80 11.22 -1.51
N VAL A 219 -17.02 12.12 -2.08
CA VAL A 219 -16.70 12.10 -3.51
C VAL A 219 -15.19 12.08 -3.67
N ALA A 220 -14.69 11.04 -4.32
CA ALA A 220 -13.33 10.96 -4.79
C ALA A 220 -13.22 11.62 -6.18
N LYS A 221 -12.26 12.54 -6.33
CA LYS A 221 -11.96 13.21 -7.60
C LYS A 221 -10.48 13.08 -7.90
N CYS A 222 -10.15 12.50 -9.05
CA CYS A 222 -8.80 12.58 -9.60
C CYS A 222 -8.51 14.04 -9.97
N ARG A 223 -7.55 14.65 -9.28
CA ARG A 223 -7.12 16.03 -9.53
C ARG A 223 -6.07 16.08 -10.62
N ARG A 224 -5.15 15.11 -10.65
CA ARG A 224 -4.01 15.07 -11.57
C ARG A 224 -3.62 13.65 -11.89
N ILE A 225 -3.06 13.49 -13.10
CA ILE A 225 -2.49 12.25 -13.61
C ILE A 225 -1.06 12.59 -14.04
N TYR A 226 -0.08 11.92 -13.45
CA TYR A 226 1.33 11.98 -13.82
C TYR A 226 1.62 10.73 -14.64
N ALA A 227 1.92 10.90 -15.93
CA ALA A 227 2.07 9.82 -16.88
C ALA A 227 3.26 10.06 -17.81
N HIS A 228 3.63 9.02 -18.57
CA HIS A 228 4.64 9.07 -19.63
C HIS A 228 6.05 9.53 -19.19
N ALA A 229 6.42 9.30 -17.93
CA ALA A 229 7.76 9.59 -17.41
C ALA A 229 8.59 8.34 -17.09
N HIS A 230 7.96 7.16 -17.09
CA HIS A 230 8.59 5.89 -16.76
C HIS A 230 8.51 4.94 -17.95
N ASP A 231 9.67 4.41 -18.33
CA ASP A 231 9.77 3.37 -19.35
C ASP A 231 9.55 1.97 -18.77
N TYR A 232 9.89 1.77 -17.48
CA TYR A 232 9.80 0.52 -16.74
C TYR A 232 8.66 0.53 -15.72
N HIS A 233 8.51 -0.51 -14.91
CA HIS A 233 7.39 -0.62 -13.95
C HIS A 233 7.66 0.24 -12.71
N ILE A 234 6.72 1.12 -12.36
CA ILE A 234 6.82 1.94 -11.15
C ILE A 234 6.70 1.02 -9.93
N ASN A 235 7.78 0.91 -9.15
CA ASN A 235 7.85 0.12 -7.93
C ASN A 235 7.58 0.96 -6.66
N SER A 236 7.85 2.27 -6.71
CA SER A 236 7.76 3.14 -5.52
C SER A 236 7.24 4.53 -5.84
N ILE A 237 6.50 5.09 -4.88
CA ILE A 237 6.19 6.51 -4.76
C ILE A 237 6.43 6.94 -3.32
N SER A 238 6.95 8.15 -3.12
CA SER A 238 7.19 8.70 -1.79
C SER A 238 7.03 10.22 -1.76
N ASN A 239 6.30 10.70 -0.75
CA ASN A 239 6.05 12.13 -0.56
C ASN A 239 7.26 12.79 0.11
N ASN A 240 7.63 13.97 -0.35
CA ASN A 240 8.66 14.75 0.30
C ASN A 240 8.08 15.43 1.57
N SER A 241 8.96 15.73 2.53
CA SER A 241 8.64 16.46 3.75
C SER A 241 8.35 17.95 3.52
N ASP A 242 8.62 18.48 2.33
CA ASP A 242 8.28 19.85 1.94
C ASP A 242 6.77 20.07 1.70
N GLY A 243 6.00 18.99 1.51
CA GLY A 243 4.56 19.04 1.22
C GLY A 243 4.20 19.47 -0.21
N GLU A 244 5.19 19.67 -1.08
CA GLU A 244 5.02 20.15 -2.46
C GLU A 244 5.52 19.15 -3.51
N THR A 245 6.56 18.37 -3.19
CA THR A 245 7.18 17.43 -4.11
C THR A 245 7.02 15.98 -3.68
N PHE A 246 7.19 15.07 -4.63
CA PHE A 246 7.22 13.63 -4.40
C PHE A 246 8.10 12.96 -5.46
N ILE A 247 8.58 11.76 -5.16
CA ILE A 247 9.33 10.95 -6.12
C ILE A 247 8.50 9.77 -6.60
N SER A 248 8.82 9.30 -7.80
CA SER A 248 8.47 7.97 -8.27
C SER A 248 9.70 7.26 -8.81
N ALA A 249 9.80 5.97 -8.53
CA ALA A 249 10.91 5.13 -8.98
C ALA A 249 10.38 3.96 -9.82
N ASP A 250 11.05 3.71 -10.93
CA ASP A 250 10.95 2.45 -11.68
C ASP A 250 12.24 1.63 -11.50
N ASP A 251 12.43 0.59 -12.33
CA ASP A 251 13.57 -0.31 -12.24
C ASP A 251 14.93 0.37 -12.50
N LEU A 252 14.98 1.49 -13.22
CA LEU A 252 16.24 2.15 -13.61
C LEU A 252 16.29 3.65 -13.31
N ARG A 253 15.17 4.29 -12.96
CA ARG A 253 15.05 5.74 -12.83
C ARG A 253 14.27 6.16 -11.61
N ILE A 254 14.68 7.29 -11.04
CA ILE A 254 13.91 8.03 -10.03
C ILE A 254 13.61 9.42 -10.60
N ASN A 255 12.32 9.77 -10.61
CA ASN A 255 11.81 11.04 -11.09
C ASN A 255 11.24 11.84 -9.93
N LEU A 256 11.58 13.13 -9.85
CA LEU A 256 11.04 14.11 -8.93
C LEU A 256 9.89 14.88 -9.60
N TRP A 257 8.80 15.03 -8.88
CA TRP A 257 7.57 15.68 -9.32
C TRP A 257 7.15 16.78 -8.36
N ASN A 258 6.40 17.74 -8.89
CA ASN A 258 5.66 18.70 -8.08
C ASN A 258 4.17 18.32 -8.09
N LEU A 259 3.51 18.33 -6.92
CA LEU A 259 2.10 17.95 -6.78
C LEU A 259 1.13 18.84 -7.58
N GLU A 260 1.56 20.02 -8.01
CA GLU A 260 0.75 20.94 -8.80
C GLU A 260 1.03 20.87 -10.31
N ILE A 261 2.14 20.25 -10.73
CA ILE A 261 2.62 20.18 -12.12
C ILE A 261 2.67 18.72 -12.59
N SER A 262 1.78 18.33 -13.50
CA SER A 262 1.64 16.93 -13.93
C SER A 262 2.23 16.60 -15.31
N ASN A 263 2.67 17.60 -16.06
CA ASN A 263 3.19 17.45 -17.42
C ASN A 263 4.72 17.47 -17.49
N GLN A 264 5.41 17.61 -16.36
CA GLN A 264 6.87 17.65 -16.28
C GLN A 264 7.32 16.92 -15.03
N SER A 265 8.41 16.17 -15.17
CA SER A 265 9.17 15.58 -14.08
C SER A 265 10.65 15.86 -14.30
N PHE A 266 11.42 15.80 -13.22
CA PHE A 266 12.87 15.92 -13.28
C PHE A 266 13.49 14.58 -12.91
N ASN A 267 14.24 13.98 -13.82
CA ASN A 267 14.96 12.75 -13.53
C ASN A 267 16.17 13.06 -12.64
N ILE A 268 16.19 12.50 -11.43
CA ILE A 268 17.24 12.74 -10.44
C ILE A 268 18.24 11.59 -10.35
N VAL A 269 17.82 10.37 -10.74
CA VAL A 269 18.66 9.17 -10.80
C VAL A 269 18.35 8.45 -12.11
N ASP A 270 19.40 8.10 -12.86
CA ASP A 270 19.33 7.22 -14.03
C ASP A 270 20.47 6.20 -13.93
N VAL A 271 20.15 4.95 -13.57
CA VAL A 271 21.11 3.84 -13.52
C VAL A 271 21.11 3.02 -14.81
N LYS A 272 20.42 3.49 -15.86
CA LYS A 272 20.38 2.81 -17.15
C LYS A 272 21.77 2.72 -17.77
N PRO A 273 22.29 1.51 -18.04
CA PRO A 273 23.58 1.36 -18.71
C PRO A 273 23.51 1.81 -20.17
N ALA A 274 24.67 2.15 -20.74
CA ALA A 274 24.76 2.52 -22.16
C ALA A 274 24.34 1.36 -23.09
N ASN A 275 24.70 0.13 -22.72
CA ASN A 275 24.20 -1.10 -23.33
C ASN A 275 23.31 -1.84 -22.32
N MET A 276 22.09 -2.18 -22.72
CA MET A 276 21.14 -2.91 -21.86
C MET A 276 21.63 -4.33 -21.51
N GLU A 277 22.55 -4.90 -22.28
CA GLU A 277 23.19 -6.19 -21.97
C GLU A 277 24.10 -6.12 -20.74
N ASP A 278 24.60 -4.92 -20.40
CA ASP A 278 25.46 -4.69 -19.23
C ASP A 278 24.63 -4.41 -17.95
N LEU A 279 23.31 -4.60 -18.01
CA LEU A 279 22.45 -4.36 -16.86
C LEU A 279 22.72 -5.40 -15.78
N THR A 280 23.31 -4.96 -14.66
CA THR A 280 23.61 -5.84 -13.53
C THR A 280 22.81 -5.52 -12.27
N GLU A 281 22.11 -4.40 -12.23
CA GLU A 281 21.46 -3.90 -11.02
C GLU A 281 20.22 -3.10 -11.39
N VAL A 282 19.13 -3.31 -10.65
CA VAL A 282 17.88 -2.53 -10.78
C VAL A 282 17.49 -1.94 -9.43
N ILE A 283 16.79 -0.81 -9.46
CA ILE A 283 16.18 -0.15 -8.32
C ILE A 283 14.95 -0.96 -7.90
N THR A 284 14.83 -1.28 -6.61
CA THR A 284 13.74 -2.13 -6.11
C THR A 284 12.76 -1.40 -5.21
N SER A 285 13.23 -0.40 -4.46
CA SER A 285 12.39 0.46 -3.64
C SER A 285 13.06 1.82 -3.44
N ALA A 286 12.27 2.88 -3.26
CA ALA A 286 12.77 4.23 -3.01
C ALA A 286 11.84 5.02 -2.06
N GLU A 287 12.44 5.74 -1.11
CA GLU A 287 11.70 6.53 -0.14
C GLU A 287 12.43 7.84 0.22
N PHE A 288 11.65 8.91 0.44
CA PHE A 288 12.14 10.14 1.05
C PHE A 288 12.35 9.98 2.55
N HIS A 289 13.31 10.75 3.06
CA HIS A 289 13.46 10.92 4.50
C HIS A 289 12.23 11.61 5.11
N PRO A 290 11.71 11.15 6.27
CA PRO A 290 10.45 11.64 6.82
C PRO A 290 10.47 13.12 7.22
N THR A 291 11.65 13.68 7.49
CA THR A 291 11.83 15.07 7.96
C THR A 291 12.82 15.92 7.15
N HIS A 292 13.68 15.31 6.33
CA HIS A 292 14.75 16.01 5.63
C HIS A 292 14.43 16.05 4.15
N CYS A 293 14.01 17.22 3.67
CA CYS A 293 13.47 17.36 2.31
C CYS A 293 14.48 17.10 1.18
N ASN A 294 15.76 17.07 1.52
CA ASN A 294 16.87 16.84 0.60
C ASN A 294 17.40 15.40 0.64
N THR A 295 16.93 14.56 1.56
CA THR A 295 17.49 13.21 1.76
C THR A 295 16.50 12.17 1.27
N LEU A 296 16.97 11.23 0.47
CA LEU A 296 16.20 10.06 0.02
C LEU A 296 17.11 8.85 -0.03
N ALA A 297 16.52 7.66 0.08
CA ALA A 297 17.24 6.40 -0.12
C ALA A 297 16.56 5.57 -1.20
N TYR A 298 17.34 4.77 -1.91
CA TYR A 298 16.82 3.70 -2.74
C TYR A 298 17.62 2.42 -2.56
N SER A 299 16.94 1.29 -2.69
CA SER A 299 17.52 -0.05 -2.62
C SER A 299 17.66 -0.67 -4.00
N SER A 300 18.49 -1.70 -4.07
CA SER A 300 18.78 -2.43 -5.30
C SER A 300 18.53 -3.93 -5.22
N SER A 301 18.46 -4.55 -6.40
CA SER A 301 18.42 -6.00 -6.56
C SER A 301 19.68 -6.73 -6.12
N LYS A 302 20.77 -6.00 -5.83
CA LYS A 302 22.04 -6.54 -5.33
C LYS A 302 22.19 -6.48 -3.81
N GLY A 303 21.16 -6.03 -3.09
CA GLY A 303 21.20 -5.98 -1.64
C GLY A 303 21.93 -4.77 -1.06
N SER A 304 22.05 -3.69 -1.83
CA SER A 304 22.61 -2.42 -1.36
C SER A 304 21.54 -1.34 -1.23
N ILE A 305 21.75 -0.41 -0.30
CA ILE A 305 20.94 0.79 -0.13
C ILE A 305 21.85 2.00 -0.37
N ARG A 306 21.41 2.94 -1.21
CA ARG A 306 22.12 4.18 -1.49
C ARG A 306 21.34 5.35 -0.91
N LEU A 307 21.98 6.10 -0.04
CA LEU A 307 21.46 7.36 0.47
C LEU A 307 21.93 8.49 -0.44
N LEU A 308 21.02 9.38 -0.81
CA LEU A 308 21.28 10.53 -1.67
C LEU A 308 21.00 11.83 -0.90
N ASP A 309 21.74 12.87 -1.26
CA ASP A 309 21.51 14.24 -0.81
C ASP A 309 21.32 15.16 -2.01
N LEU A 310 20.07 15.60 -2.23
CA LEU A 310 19.65 16.47 -3.33
C LEU A 310 20.36 17.85 -3.32
N ARG A 311 21.05 18.21 -2.23
CA ARG A 311 21.83 19.46 -2.16
C ARG A 311 23.24 19.32 -2.73
N GLN A 312 23.77 18.10 -2.81
CA GLN A 312 25.14 17.89 -3.28
C GLN A 312 25.25 18.06 -4.79
N SER A 313 24.24 17.60 -5.53
CA SER A 313 24.17 17.71 -6.97
C SER A 313 22.71 17.72 -7.43
N ALA A 314 22.44 18.43 -8.53
CA ALA A 314 21.14 18.37 -9.19
C ALA A 314 20.85 16.98 -9.77
N LEU A 315 21.90 16.32 -10.30
CA LEU A 315 21.84 14.93 -10.74
C LEU A 315 22.50 14.09 -9.65
N CYS A 316 21.73 13.19 -9.01
CA CYS A 316 22.21 12.35 -7.92
C CYS A 316 22.95 11.12 -8.46
N ASP A 317 23.94 11.37 -9.33
CA ASP A 317 24.82 10.38 -9.95
C ASP A 317 25.75 9.71 -8.94
N ASN A 318 26.10 10.44 -7.88
CA ASN A 318 26.82 9.95 -6.72
C ASN A 318 25.87 9.75 -5.53
N HIS A 319 26.19 8.80 -4.67
CA HIS A 319 25.51 8.59 -3.40
C HIS A 319 26.31 9.23 -2.27
N SER A 320 25.61 9.73 -1.24
CA SER A 320 26.25 10.25 -0.04
C SER A 320 26.80 9.11 0.83
N GLN A 321 26.07 8.00 0.91
CA GLN A 321 26.45 6.79 1.65
C GLN A 321 25.93 5.54 0.94
N LEU A 322 26.70 4.44 1.03
CA LEU A 322 26.35 3.12 0.50
C LEU A 322 26.31 2.12 1.64
N PHE A 323 25.14 1.57 1.91
CA PHE A 323 24.92 0.52 2.90
C PHE A 323 24.99 -0.81 2.17
N GLU A 324 26.05 -1.56 2.40
CA GLU A 324 26.28 -2.88 1.81
C GLU A 324 26.95 -3.78 2.84
N GLU A 325 26.49 -5.03 2.92
CA GLU A 325 27.15 -6.04 3.75
C GLU A 325 28.14 -6.82 2.88
N HIS A 326 29.43 -6.66 3.15
CA HIS A 326 30.46 -7.40 2.43
C HIS A 326 30.56 -8.84 2.95
N GLU A 327 29.84 -9.76 2.32
CA GLU A 327 30.04 -11.19 2.54
C GLU A 327 31.37 -11.68 1.94
N ALA A 328 32.06 -12.58 2.66
CA ALA A 328 33.28 -13.22 2.18
C ALA A 328 32.99 -14.06 0.92
N SER A 329 33.86 -14.00 -0.08
CA SER A 329 33.67 -14.69 -1.36
C SER A 329 33.47 -16.21 -1.25
N SER A 330 33.91 -16.82 -0.14
CA SER A 330 33.79 -18.26 0.13
C SER A 330 32.38 -18.72 0.53
N SER A 331 31.46 -17.82 0.92
CA SER A 331 30.07 -18.17 1.28
C SER A 331 29.06 -17.90 0.16
N ARG A 332 29.50 -17.37 -0.98
CA ARG A 332 28.61 -17.03 -2.10
C ARG A 332 28.16 -18.28 -2.85
N SER A 333 26.87 -18.55 -2.79
CA SER A 333 26.16 -19.51 -3.62
C SER A 333 25.46 -18.82 -4.78
N PHE A 334 24.99 -19.57 -5.78
CA PHE A 334 24.11 -19.04 -6.85
C PHE A 334 22.89 -18.29 -6.28
N PHE A 335 22.27 -18.84 -5.23
CA PHE A 335 21.08 -18.23 -4.62
C PHE A 335 21.40 -16.99 -3.79
N THR A 336 22.66 -16.77 -3.39
CA THR A 336 23.04 -15.66 -2.51
C THR A 336 22.68 -14.31 -3.15
N GLU A 337 22.93 -14.13 -4.45
CA GLU A 337 22.57 -12.89 -5.14
C GLU A 337 21.06 -12.72 -5.32
N ILE A 338 20.34 -13.82 -5.55
CA ILE A 338 18.88 -13.81 -5.72
C ILE A 338 18.19 -13.37 -4.41
N ILE A 339 18.56 -14.00 -3.29
CA ILE A 339 17.94 -13.71 -1.99
C ILE A 339 18.43 -12.41 -1.34
N ALA A 340 19.56 -11.86 -1.82
CA ALA A 340 20.08 -10.56 -1.36
C ALA A 340 19.28 -9.37 -1.91
N SER A 341 18.51 -9.56 -2.98
CA SER A 341 17.62 -8.53 -3.53
C SER A 341 16.71 -7.96 -2.44
N ILE A 342 16.77 -6.64 -2.24
CA ILE A 342 15.92 -5.96 -1.25
C ILE A 342 14.55 -5.74 -1.89
N SER A 343 13.49 -6.21 -1.22
CA SER A 343 12.10 -6.05 -1.67
C SER A 343 11.47 -4.75 -1.20
N ASP A 344 11.85 -4.25 -0.03
CA ASP A 344 11.27 -3.03 0.55
C ASP A 344 12.26 -2.34 1.50
N ILE A 345 12.18 -1.01 1.57
CA ILE A 345 12.89 -0.18 2.55
C ILE A 345 11.89 0.76 3.23
N LYS A 346 12.13 1.04 4.51
CA LYS A 346 11.34 1.99 5.30
C LYS A 346 12.22 2.84 6.20
N PHE A 347 12.08 4.16 6.12
CA PHE A 347 12.65 5.03 7.14
C PHE A 347 11.91 4.89 8.47
N GLY A 348 12.66 4.80 9.55
CA GLY A 348 12.12 4.96 10.89
C GLY A 348 11.55 6.37 11.08
N LYS A 349 10.53 6.50 11.93
CA LYS A 349 9.90 7.80 12.25
C LYS A 349 10.88 8.79 12.87
N ASP A 350 11.93 8.29 13.51
CA ASP A 350 13.04 9.06 14.06
C ASP A 350 13.97 9.67 12.99
N GLY A 351 13.89 9.19 11.74
CA GLY A 351 14.78 9.59 10.66
C GLY A 351 16.24 9.16 10.87
N ARG A 352 16.51 8.25 11.80
CA ARG A 352 17.88 7.76 12.05
C ARG A 352 18.10 6.38 11.46
N HIS A 353 17.05 5.56 11.47
CA HIS A 353 17.16 4.18 11.06
C HIS A 353 16.48 3.93 9.71
N ILE A 354 17.05 2.97 8.96
CA ILE A 354 16.45 2.43 7.73
C ILE A 354 16.21 0.95 7.98
N LEU A 355 14.97 0.50 7.82
CA LEU A 355 14.62 -0.91 7.78
C LEU A 355 14.69 -1.38 6.33
N SER A 356 15.29 -2.55 6.08
CA SER A 356 15.28 -3.19 4.76
C SER A 356 14.87 -4.64 4.87
N ARG A 357 14.05 -5.11 3.94
CA ARG A 357 13.67 -6.52 3.81
C ARG A 357 14.35 -7.11 2.58
N ASP A 358 15.16 -8.15 2.78
CA ASP A 358 15.56 -9.06 1.71
C ASP A 358 14.71 -10.34 1.77
N TYR A 359 14.96 -11.35 0.93
CA TYR A 359 14.10 -12.52 0.92
C TYR A 359 14.05 -13.23 2.29
N MET A 360 15.21 -13.46 2.93
CA MET A 360 15.32 -14.29 4.14
C MET A 360 15.29 -13.49 5.45
N THR A 361 15.71 -12.24 5.40
CA THR A 361 16.07 -11.44 6.58
C THR A 361 15.47 -10.05 6.54
N LEU A 362 15.29 -9.51 7.73
CA LEU A 362 14.93 -8.12 7.96
C LEU A 362 16.12 -7.45 8.66
N LYS A 363 16.62 -6.34 8.11
CA LYS A 363 17.82 -5.66 8.60
C LYS A 363 17.51 -4.21 8.98
N LEU A 364 17.96 -3.80 10.17
CA LEU A 364 17.87 -2.43 10.66
C LEU A 364 19.24 -1.77 10.55
N TRP A 365 19.30 -0.66 9.82
CA TRP A 365 20.51 0.14 9.58
C TRP A 365 20.43 1.46 10.35
N ASP A 366 21.57 1.97 10.82
CA ASP A 366 21.68 3.35 11.31
C ASP A 366 22.34 4.16 10.19
N ILE A 367 21.76 5.30 9.82
CA ILE A 367 22.27 6.17 8.76
C ILE A 367 23.73 6.61 9.04
N ASN A 368 24.16 6.62 10.28
CA ASN A 368 25.54 6.98 10.65
C ASN A 368 26.51 5.78 10.63
N MET A 369 26.03 4.56 10.37
CA MET A 369 26.83 3.33 10.27
C MET A 369 26.46 2.58 8.99
N ASP A 370 27.22 2.82 7.93
CA ASP A 370 27.04 2.24 6.59
C ASP A 370 27.68 0.83 6.44
N SER A 371 28.70 0.53 7.24
CA SER A 371 29.47 -0.72 7.14
C SER A 371 28.72 -2.02 7.45
N ARG A 372 27.62 -1.98 8.22
CA ARG A 372 26.81 -3.16 8.61
C ARG A 372 25.48 -2.76 9.25
N PRO A 373 24.46 -3.63 9.23
CA PRO A 373 23.24 -3.38 9.98
C PRO A 373 23.48 -3.41 11.49
N VAL A 374 22.68 -2.62 12.22
CA VAL A 374 22.61 -2.61 13.69
C VAL A 374 21.98 -3.89 14.23
N ALA A 375 20.97 -4.40 13.53
CA ALA A 375 20.29 -5.65 13.87
C ALA A 375 19.85 -6.40 12.60
N THR A 376 19.94 -7.73 12.64
CA THR A 376 19.48 -8.62 11.56
C THR A 376 18.56 -9.69 12.15
N PHE A 377 17.34 -9.78 11.62
CA PHE A 377 16.31 -10.71 12.08
C PHE A 377 16.05 -11.78 11.02
N GLN A 378 16.14 -13.04 11.43
CA GLN A 378 15.87 -14.18 10.54
C GLN A 378 14.36 -14.42 10.45
N VAL A 379 13.79 -14.23 9.25
CA VAL A 379 12.33 -14.27 9.07
C VAL A 379 11.83 -15.70 8.90
N HIS A 380 12.43 -16.48 8.01
CA HIS A 380 11.93 -17.83 7.71
C HIS A 380 13.06 -18.78 7.28
N GLU A 381 14.03 -18.93 8.17
CA GLU A 381 15.24 -19.73 7.92
C GLU A 381 14.97 -21.20 7.55
N TYR A 382 13.80 -21.71 7.93
CA TYR A 382 13.31 -23.04 7.53
C TYR A 382 13.12 -23.19 6.02
N LEU A 383 13.08 -22.10 5.24
CA LEU A 383 13.00 -22.11 3.78
C LEU A 383 14.36 -22.27 3.10
N ARG A 384 15.49 -22.04 3.80
CA ARG A 384 16.82 -22.09 3.17
C ARG A 384 17.13 -23.44 2.47
N PRO A 385 16.75 -24.60 3.02
CA PRO A 385 16.93 -25.88 2.32
C PRO A 385 16.03 -26.06 1.09
N LYS A 386 14.99 -25.24 0.92
CA LYS A 386 13.97 -25.32 -0.14
C LYS A 386 14.16 -24.27 -1.23
N LEU A 387 15.27 -23.53 -1.25
CA LEU A 387 15.50 -22.44 -2.21
C LEU A 387 15.45 -22.90 -3.68
N CYS A 388 15.88 -24.13 -3.97
CA CYS A 388 15.74 -24.71 -5.31
C CYS A 388 14.26 -24.83 -5.71
N ASP A 389 13.43 -25.44 -4.85
CA ASP A 389 12.00 -25.62 -5.11
C ASP A 389 11.26 -24.27 -5.24
N LEU A 390 11.66 -23.29 -4.41
CA LEU A 390 11.10 -21.94 -4.44
C LEU A 390 11.52 -21.17 -5.70
N TYR A 391 12.70 -21.47 -6.24
CA TYR A 391 13.15 -20.91 -7.51
C TYR A 391 12.42 -21.54 -8.70
N GLU A 392 12.18 -22.86 -8.69
CA GLU A 392 11.43 -23.53 -9.75
C GLU A 392 9.97 -23.06 -9.85
N ASN A 393 9.37 -22.64 -8.73
CA ASN A 393 8.01 -22.15 -8.65
C ASN A 393 7.89 -20.60 -8.59
N ASP A 394 8.95 -19.88 -8.95
CA ASP A 394 9.04 -18.40 -8.93
C ASP A 394 8.77 -17.71 -7.58
N SER A 395 8.50 -18.47 -6.53
CA SER A 395 8.18 -17.95 -5.19
C SER A 395 9.36 -17.22 -4.57
N ILE A 396 10.60 -17.56 -4.95
CA ILE A 396 11.81 -16.84 -4.51
C ILE A 396 11.81 -15.36 -4.91
N PHE A 397 11.00 -14.95 -5.88
CA PHE A 397 10.87 -13.56 -6.35
C PHE A 397 9.73 -12.80 -5.67
N ASP A 398 9.06 -13.41 -4.69
CA ASP A 398 8.03 -12.73 -3.89
C ASP A 398 8.61 -11.54 -3.12
N LYS A 399 7.97 -10.38 -3.27
CA LYS A 399 8.39 -9.12 -2.64
C LYS A 399 7.61 -8.89 -1.35
N PHE A 400 8.18 -9.33 -0.24
CA PHE A 400 7.61 -9.07 1.10
C PHE A 400 7.89 -7.63 1.53
N GLU A 401 6.86 -6.93 2.03
CA GLU A 401 7.01 -5.61 2.61
C GLU A 401 7.39 -5.67 4.09
N CYS A 402 7.83 -4.53 4.63
CA CYS A 402 8.13 -4.39 6.05
C CYS A 402 7.57 -3.09 6.62
N CYS A 403 7.41 -3.05 7.95
CA CYS A 403 6.95 -1.87 8.65
C CYS A 403 7.60 -1.75 10.03
N LEU A 404 7.70 -0.51 10.52
CA LEU A 404 8.19 -0.18 11.86
C LEU A 404 7.01 0.24 12.75
N SER A 405 7.11 -0.06 14.04
CA SER A 405 6.19 0.50 15.03
C SER A 405 6.38 2.01 15.16
N GLY A 406 5.30 2.71 15.54
CA GLY A 406 5.31 4.17 15.68
C GLY A 406 6.32 4.72 16.70
N ASP A 407 6.72 3.90 17.68
CA ASP A 407 7.75 4.19 18.69
C ASP A 407 9.17 3.77 18.26
N GLY A 408 9.32 3.08 17.13
CA GLY A 408 10.60 2.57 16.62
C GLY A 408 11.20 1.41 17.41
N LEU A 409 10.46 0.83 18.37
CA LEU A 409 10.97 -0.25 19.22
C LEU A 409 10.79 -1.64 18.63
N ARG A 410 9.91 -1.78 17.62
CA ARG A 410 9.58 -3.06 16.98
C ARG A 410 9.47 -2.91 15.47
N VAL A 411 9.63 -4.03 14.80
CA VAL A 411 9.49 -4.15 13.35
C VAL A 411 8.67 -5.39 13.01
N ALA A 412 7.97 -5.34 11.89
CA ALA A 412 7.20 -6.47 11.40
C ALA A 412 7.36 -6.69 9.90
N THR A 413 7.16 -7.93 9.49
CA THR A 413 7.19 -8.34 8.08
C THR A 413 6.46 -9.66 7.87
N GLY A 414 6.00 -9.91 6.65
CA GLY A 414 5.27 -11.12 6.28
C GLY A 414 6.13 -12.31 5.89
N SER A 415 5.46 -13.46 5.71
CA SER A 415 5.99 -14.74 5.24
C SER A 415 4.88 -15.55 4.55
N TYR A 416 5.21 -16.77 4.11
CA TYR A 416 4.26 -17.75 3.57
C TYR A 416 3.29 -18.27 4.63
N SER A 417 2.25 -18.96 4.18
CA SER A 417 1.17 -19.50 5.01
C SER A 417 0.41 -18.42 5.79
N ASN A 418 0.27 -17.24 5.20
CA ASN A 418 -0.31 -16.04 5.83
C ASN A 418 0.32 -15.67 7.18
N LEU A 419 1.58 -16.05 7.41
CA LEU A 419 2.29 -15.73 8.62
C LEU A 419 2.89 -14.33 8.53
N PHE A 420 2.97 -13.65 9.67
CA PHE A 420 3.80 -12.46 9.84
C PHE A 420 4.59 -12.57 11.15
N ARG A 421 5.72 -11.88 11.20
CA ARG A 421 6.61 -11.89 12.34
C ARG A 421 6.80 -10.48 12.88
N VAL A 422 6.86 -10.37 14.20
CA VAL A 422 7.14 -9.14 14.94
C VAL A 422 8.42 -9.33 15.74
N PHE A 423 9.36 -8.41 15.61
CA PHE A 423 10.66 -8.44 16.28
C PHE A 423 10.87 -7.18 17.11
N GLY A 424 11.46 -7.32 18.30
CA GLY A 424 11.93 -6.18 19.10
C GLY A 424 13.29 -5.72 18.61
N CYS A 425 13.46 -4.41 18.41
CA CYS A 425 14.67 -3.79 17.85
C CYS A 425 15.64 -3.24 18.91
N VAL A 426 15.26 -3.27 20.18
CA VAL A 426 16.12 -2.82 21.27
C VAL A 426 17.33 -3.75 21.41
N ALA A 427 18.51 -3.19 21.67
CA ALA A 427 19.73 -3.96 21.87
C ALA A 427 19.53 -5.05 22.93
N GLY A 428 19.85 -6.31 22.58
CA GLY A 428 19.66 -7.46 23.46
C GLY A 428 18.24 -8.03 23.54
N SER A 429 17.28 -7.46 22.78
CA SER A 429 15.94 -8.02 22.67
C SER A 429 15.96 -9.41 22.02
N THR A 430 15.33 -10.37 22.68
CA THR A 430 15.02 -11.69 22.10
C THR A 430 13.56 -11.79 21.68
N GLU A 431 12.85 -10.66 21.61
CA GLU A 431 11.46 -10.63 21.19
C GLU A 431 11.35 -11.00 19.71
N ALA A 432 10.78 -12.17 19.45
CA ALA A 432 10.43 -12.65 18.13
C ALA A 432 9.13 -13.44 18.23
N MET A 433 8.06 -12.86 17.69
CA MET A 433 6.74 -13.49 17.66
C MET A 433 6.36 -13.85 16.23
N THR A 434 5.75 -15.02 16.04
CA THR A 434 5.15 -15.44 14.77
C THR A 434 3.65 -15.53 14.97
N LEU A 435 2.91 -14.86 14.09
CA LEU A 435 1.46 -14.74 14.13
C LEU A 435 0.90 -15.15 12.77
N GLU A 436 -0.33 -15.65 12.77
CA GLU A 436 -1.07 -15.98 11.54
C GLU A 436 -2.12 -14.89 11.27
N ALA A 437 -2.26 -14.43 10.02
CA ALA A 437 -3.35 -13.57 9.62
C ALA A 437 -4.67 -14.36 9.56
N SER A 438 -5.23 -14.63 10.74
CA SER A 438 -6.55 -15.23 10.94
C SER A 438 -7.26 -14.59 12.15
N LYS A 439 -8.52 -14.98 12.40
CA LYS A 439 -9.24 -14.60 13.64
C LYS A 439 -8.60 -15.13 14.93
N ASN A 440 -7.68 -16.09 14.82
CA ASN A 440 -6.92 -16.62 15.94
C ASN A 440 -5.41 -16.52 15.64
N PRO A 441 -4.80 -15.34 15.85
CA PRO A 441 -3.43 -15.08 15.42
C PRO A 441 -2.38 -15.92 16.16
N MET A 442 -2.73 -16.43 17.34
CA MET A 442 -1.87 -17.28 18.19
C MET A 442 -2.16 -18.77 18.02
N ARG A 443 -2.93 -19.16 16.99
CA ARG A 443 -3.20 -20.57 16.71
C ARG A 443 -1.88 -21.28 16.41
N ARG A 444 -1.36 -22.01 17.40
CA ARG A 444 -0.26 -22.95 17.17
C ARG A 444 -0.72 -23.93 16.09
N GLN A 445 0.04 -24.11 15.02
CA GLN A 445 -0.10 -25.30 14.17
C GLN A 445 0.11 -26.51 15.09
N VAL A 446 -1.00 -27.09 15.56
CA VAL A 446 -0.98 -28.28 16.40
C VAL A 446 -0.44 -29.39 15.51
N GLN A 447 0.76 -29.87 15.82
CA GLN A 447 1.25 -31.15 15.33
C GLN A 447 0.23 -32.21 15.70
N SER A 448 -0.60 -32.63 14.74
CA SER A 448 -1.36 -33.87 14.87
C SER A 448 -0.35 -35.01 15.03
N PRO A 449 -0.33 -35.76 16.15
CA PRO A 449 0.58 -36.89 16.27
C PRO A 449 0.24 -37.88 15.17
N ALA A 450 1.23 -38.17 14.32
CA ALA A 450 1.10 -39.14 13.25
C ALA A 450 0.56 -40.45 13.84
N ARG A 451 -0.62 -40.88 13.40
CA ARG A 451 -1.07 -42.25 13.65
C ARG A 451 -0.07 -43.18 12.99
N THR A 452 0.64 -43.95 13.80
CA THR A 452 1.48 -45.08 13.36
C THR A 452 0.64 -46.05 12.53
N ALA A 453 0.71 -45.93 11.21
CA ALA A 453 0.25 -46.97 10.30
C ALA A 453 1.27 -48.11 10.35
N ARG A 454 0.84 -49.28 10.82
CA ARG A 454 1.66 -50.48 10.88
C ARG A 454 2.01 -50.92 9.47
N SER A 455 3.32 -51.05 9.21
CA SER A 455 3.89 -51.70 8.04
C SER A 455 3.39 -53.13 7.91
N LEU A 456 2.78 -53.46 6.77
CA LEU A 456 2.75 -54.83 6.24
C LEU A 456 3.24 -54.81 4.79
N SER A 457 4.37 -55.48 4.61
CA SER A 457 5.08 -55.78 3.38
C SER A 457 4.28 -56.69 2.43
N SER A 458 4.36 -56.44 1.12
CA SER A 458 4.50 -57.51 0.11
C SER A 458 4.93 -56.93 -1.24
N LEU A 459 5.98 -57.54 -1.79
CA LEU A 459 6.55 -57.31 -3.12
C LEU A 459 5.70 -57.98 -4.22
N THR A 460 5.55 -57.34 -5.39
CA THR A 460 5.77 -57.94 -6.72
C THR A 460 5.77 -56.86 -7.83
N ARG A 461 6.31 -57.27 -8.99
CA ARG A 461 7.00 -56.54 -10.07
C ARG A 461 6.09 -56.33 -11.30
N VAL A 462 6.50 -55.41 -12.21
CA VAL A 462 6.32 -55.39 -13.70
C VAL A 462 5.51 -54.22 -14.32
N VAL A 463 6.24 -53.23 -14.86
CA VAL A 463 6.30 -52.61 -16.22
C VAL A 463 5.02 -52.38 -17.10
N ARG A 464 4.87 -51.09 -17.51
CA ARG A 464 4.45 -50.45 -18.82
C ARG A 464 3.09 -49.71 -18.97
N ARG A 465 3.24 -48.38 -19.20
CA ARG A 465 2.63 -47.46 -20.22
C ARG A 465 1.10 -47.37 -20.40
N ASP A 466 0.49 -46.20 -20.11
CA ASP A 466 0.17 -45.09 -21.06
C ASP A 466 -1.00 -44.18 -20.54
N GLN A 467 -0.70 -42.86 -20.43
CA GLN A 467 -1.60 -41.67 -20.60
C GLN A 467 -2.66 -41.29 -19.51
N PRO A 468 -3.24 -40.06 -19.50
CA PRO A 468 -2.66 -38.73 -19.24
C PRO A 468 -3.36 -37.92 -18.10
N VAL A 469 -2.68 -36.86 -17.61
CA VAL A 469 -3.21 -35.61 -16.98
C VAL A 469 -4.14 -35.69 -15.76
N ALA A 470 -3.63 -35.26 -14.60
CA ALA A 470 -4.22 -34.22 -13.74
C ALA A 470 -3.16 -33.80 -12.71
N GLY A 471 -2.59 -32.60 -12.89
CA GLY A 471 -1.60 -32.03 -11.97
C GLY A 471 -2.29 -31.60 -10.68
N ALA A 472 -2.17 -32.43 -9.65
CA ALA A 472 -2.39 -32.03 -8.26
C ALA A 472 -1.00 -31.90 -7.62
N GLU A 473 -0.55 -30.66 -7.43
CA GLU A 473 0.64 -30.36 -6.66
C GLU A 473 0.50 -30.96 -5.26
N SER A 474 1.39 -31.88 -4.92
CA SER A 474 1.45 -32.46 -3.59
C SER A 474 2.25 -31.52 -2.69
N PRO A 475 1.73 -31.08 -1.53
CA PRO A 475 2.49 -30.21 -0.64
C PRO A 475 3.73 -30.95 -0.13
N GLY A 476 4.91 -30.33 -0.29
CA GLY A 476 6.18 -30.87 0.16
C GLY A 476 6.24 -30.98 1.69
N ILE A 477 6.10 -32.21 2.19
CA ILE A 477 6.16 -32.56 3.61
C ILE A 477 7.63 -32.52 4.08
N ASP A 478 7.94 -31.78 5.14
CA ASP A 478 9.28 -31.80 5.74
C ASP A 478 9.53 -33.09 6.55
N ALA A 479 10.78 -33.33 6.98
CA ALA A 479 11.15 -34.48 7.81
C ALA A 479 10.42 -34.52 9.19
N ASN A 480 9.71 -33.45 9.54
CA ASN A 480 8.92 -33.29 10.76
C ASN A 480 7.40 -33.40 10.53
N GLY A 481 6.95 -33.66 9.29
CA GLY A 481 5.53 -33.84 8.96
C GLY A 481 4.73 -32.55 8.73
N ASN A 482 5.35 -31.37 8.67
CA ASN A 482 4.68 -30.12 8.36
C ASN A 482 4.53 -29.93 6.84
N SER A 483 3.28 -29.84 6.38
CA SER A 483 2.95 -29.31 5.05
C SER A 483 2.93 -27.79 5.13
N TYR A 484 3.92 -27.13 4.54
CA TYR A 484 3.88 -25.68 4.37
C TYR A 484 3.16 -25.37 3.06
N ASP A 485 2.13 -24.53 3.17
CA ASP A 485 1.42 -24.02 2.01
C ASP A 485 2.15 -22.76 1.51
N PHE A 486 2.77 -22.87 0.33
CA PHE A 486 3.44 -21.76 -0.35
C PHE A 486 2.48 -20.96 -1.24
N THR A 487 1.25 -21.43 -1.43
CA THR A 487 0.24 -20.72 -2.23
C THR A 487 -0.32 -19.51 -1.49
N THR A 488 -0.40 -19.59 -0.17
CA THR A 488 -0.82 -18.48 0.69
C THR A 488 0.39 -17.70 1.20
N LYS A 489 0.32 -16.36 1.12
CA LYS A 489 1.42 -15.45 1.47
C LYS A 489 0.88 -14.12 1.96
N LEU A 490 1.58 -13.54 2.94
CA LEU A 490 1.30 -12.21 3.47
C LEU A 490 2.37 -11.25 2.95
N LEU A 491 2.10 -10.59 1.83
CA LEU A 491 3.06 -9.67 1.21
C LEU A 491 2.97 -8.25 1.77
N HIS A 492 1.75 -7.80 2.09
CA HIS A 492 1.45 -6.42 2.46
C HIS A 492 0.95 -6.34 3.90
N LEU A 493 1.56 -5.43 4.67
CA LEU A 493 1.18 -5.11 6.04
C LEU A 493 1.55 -3.67 6.37
N ALA A 494 0.79 -3.06 7.27
CA ALA A 494 1.04 -1.71 7.74
C ALA A 494 0.89 -1.65 9.26
N TRP A 495 1.80 -0.93 9.92
CA TRP A 495 1.71 -0.66 11.36
C TRP A 495 1.10 0.73 11.57
N HIS A 496 0.20 0.86 12.54
CA HIS A 496 -0.39 2.12 12.93
C HIS A 496 0.67 3.13 13.44
N PRO A 497 0.67 4.40 12.99
CA PRO A 497 1.78 5.33 13.21
C PRO A 497 2.01 5.76 14.67
N THR A 498 1.06 5.47 15.57
CA THR A 498 1.07 5.90 16.98
C THR A 498 0.63 4.82 17.97
N GLU A 499 0.15 3.66 17.51
CA GLU A 499 -0.43 2.64 18.39
C GLU A 499 0.09 1.25 18.01
N ASN A 500 0.00 0.30 18.94
CA ASN A 500 0.36 -1.09 18.70
C ASN A 500 -0.78 -1.80 17.96
N SER A 501 -1.00 -1.41 16.71
CA SER A 501 -1.97 -2.04 15.83
C SER A 501 -1.35 -2.30 14.46
N ILE A 502 -1.63 -3.47 13.89
CA ILE A 502 -1.13 -3.89 12.58
C ILE A 502 -2.32 -4.30 11.72
N ALA A 503 -2.33 -3.82 10.48
CA ALA A 503 -3.22 -4.26 9.42
C ALA A 503 -2.45 -5.18 8.46
N CYS A 504 -3.01 -6.34 8.13
CA CYS A 504 -2.42 -7.36 7.27
C CYS A 504 -3.37 -7.70 6.12
N ALA A 505 -2.87 -7.73 4.88
CA ALA A 505 -3.61 -8.30 3.75
C ALA A 505 -3.32 -9.80 3.62
N ALA A 506 -4.38 -10.60 3.64
CA ALA A 506 -4.34 -12.01 3.27
C ALA A 506 -5.28 -12.21 2.06
N ALA A 507 -4.70 -12.11 0.87
CA ALA A 507 -5.41 -12.05 -0.41
C ALA A 507 -6.48 -10.93 -0.41
N ASN A 508 -7.78 -11.22 -0.48
CA ASN A 508 -8.84 -10.21 -0.47
C ASN A 508 -9.32 -9.77 0.94
N SER A 509 -8.79 -10.38 2.00
CA SER A 509 -9.19 -10.08 3.37
C SER A 509 -8.19 -9.16 4.06
N LEU A 510 -8.68 -8.13 4.75
CA LEU A 510 -7.90 -7.22 5.57
C LEU A 510 -8.10 -7.57 7.04
N TYR A 511 -7.06 -8.10 7.69
CA TYR A 511 -7.07 -8.44 9.12
C TYR A 511 -6.43 -7.34 9.94
N MET A 512 -7.00 -7.03 11.10
CA MET A 512 -6.48 -6.03 12.03
C MET A 512 -6.20 -6.66 13.39
N TYR A 513 -5.03 -6.37 13.93
CA TYR A 513 -4.54 -6.84 15.22
C TYR A 513 -4.16 -5.65 16.10
N TYR A 514 -4.23 -5.84 17.41
CA TYR A 514 -3.78 -4.86 18.41
C TYR A 514 -3.08 -5.56 19.57
N ALA A 515 -2.26 -4.82 20.34
CA ALA A 515 -1.58 -5.34 21.52
C ALA A 515 -1.43 -4.32 22.65
#